data_AF-A0A961RUC5-F1
#
_entry.id   AF-A0A961RUC5-F1
#
_cell.length_a   1.000
_cell.length_b   1.000
_cell.length_c   1.000
_cell.angle_alpha   90.00
_cell.angle_beta   90.00
_cell.angle_gamma   90.00
#
_symmetry.space_group_name_H-M   'P 1'
#
loop_
_entity.id
_entity.type
_entity.pdbx_description
1 polymer ?
#
loop_
_entity_poly.entity_id
_entity_poly.type
_entity_poly.pdbx_seq_one_letter_code
_entity_poly.pdbx_strand_id
1 'polypeptide(L)' 'AMYDLPWKLTFSYGRALQAACLSAWSGKKENVPAGQKAFTHRARMNSLASLGKWSVDQEKSA' A
#
# COMPACT_ATOMS: atom_id res chain seq x y z
N ALA A 1 8.12 18.21 -1.55
CA ALA A 1 9.27 18.68 -0.76
C ALA A 1 10.08 17.46 -0.35
N MET A 2 11.39 17.47 -0.57
CA MET A 2 12.29 16.48 0.04
C MET A 2 12.66 17.05 1.42
N TYR A 3 12.00 16.56 2.46
CA TYR A 3 12.26 17.01 3.83
C TYR A 3 13.61 16.44 4.27
N ASP A 4 14.54 17.30 4.64
CA ASP A 4 15.88 16.88 5.09
C ASP A 4 15.81 16.44 6.56
N LEU A 5 15.49 15.17 6.75
CA LEU A 5 15.47 14.52 8.05
C LEU A 5 16.74 13.69 8.21
N PRO A 6 17.37 13.69 9.40
CA PRO A 6 18.60 12.93 9.62
C PRO A 6 18.39 11.40 9.61
N TRP A 7 17.15 10.92 9.51
CA TRP A 7 16.80 9.50 9.42
C TRP A 7 15.75 9.24 8.34
N LYS A 8 15.77 8.03 7.76
CA LYS A 8 14.73 7.60 6.82
C LYS A 8 13.42 7.35 7.57
N LEU A 9 12.36 8.03 7.14
CA LEU A 9 11.00 7.70 7.55
C LEU A 9 10.39 6.73 6.53
N THR A 10 10.00 5.56 7.00
CA THR A 10 9.37 4.52 6.19
C THR A 10 8.39 3.73 7.06
N PHE A 11 7.79 2.70 6.49
CA PHE A 11 6.74 1.92 7.13
C PHE A 11 7.17 0.49 7.45
N SER A 12 6.64 -0.03 8.56
CA SER A 12 6.58 -1.44 8.90
C SER A 12 5.16 -1.74 9.35
N TYR A 13 4.28 -2.04 8.39
CA TYR A 13 2.84 -2.08 8.62
C TYR A 13 2.29 -3.50 8.53
N GLY A 14 1.47 -3.87 9.52
CA GLY A 14 0.60 -5.04 9.47
C GLY A 14 -0.75 -4.68 8.83
N ARG A 15 -1.72 -4.29 9.67
CA ARG A 15 -3.12 -4.03 9.26
C ARG A 15 -3.26 -3.09 8.06
N ALA A 16 -2.55 -1.96 8.04
CA ALA A 16 -2.65 -0.97 6.97
C ALA A 16 -2.23 -1.51 5.58
N LEU A 17 -1.43 -2.57 5.55
CA LEU A 17 -0.92 -3.18 4.33
C LEU A 17 -1.70 -4.45 3.96
N GLN A 18 -2.20 -5.19 4.95
CA GLN A 18 -2.84 -6.50 4.73
C GLN A 18 -4.37 -6.48 4.74
N ALA A 19 -5.04 -5.53 5.42
CA ALA A 19 -6.50 -5.59 5.61
C ALA A 19 -7.29 -5.64 4.29
N ALA A 20 -6.92 -4.81 3.31
CA ALA A 20 -7.57 -4.81 1.99
C ALA A 20 -7.29 -6.11 1.20
N CYS A 21 -6.08 -6.63 1.29
CA CYS A 21 -5.70 -7.90 0.67
C CYS A 21 -6.50 -9.07 1.24
N LEU A 22 -6.59 -9.16 2.57
CA LEU A 22 -7.35 -10.21 3.26
C LEU A 22 -8.83 -10.16 2.91
N SER A 23 -9.41 -8.95 2.84
CA SER A 23 -10.80 -8.76 2.42
C SER A 23 -11.02 -9.21 0.97
N ALA A 24 -10.17 -8.78 0.03
CA ALA A 24 -10.28 -9.16 -1.38
C ALA A 24 -10.03 -10.66 -1.63
N TRP A 25 -9.09 -11.25 -0.91
CA TRP A 25 -8.79 -12.68 -0.99
C TRP A 25 -9.91 -13.55 -0.41
N SER A 26 -10.50 -13.16 0.73
CA SER A 26 -11.60 -13.90 1.37
C SER A 26 -11.33 -15.39 1.63
N GLY A 27 -10.05 -15.80 1.73
CA GLY A 27 -9.66 -17.20 1.97
C GLY A 27 -9.82 -18.13 0.75
N LYS A 28 -10.19 -17.62 -0.42
CA LYS A 28 -10.52 -18.40 -1.62
C LYS A 28 -9.34 -18.46 -2.58
N LYS A 29 -9.03 -19.63 -3.14
CA LYS A 29 -7.87 -19.82 -4.03
C LYS A 29 -8.03 -19.01 -5.33
N GLU A 30 -9.25 -18.97 -5.85
CA GLU A 30 -9.63 -18.20 -7.04
C GLU A 30 -9.44 -16.69 -6.88
N ASN A 31 -9.43 -16.18 -5.64
CA ASN A 31 -9.29 -14.75 -5.33
C ASN A 31 -7.85 -14.33 -5.02
N VAL A 32 -6.88 -15.23 -5.11
CA VAL A 32 -5.45 -14.89 -4.91
C VAL A 32 -5.02 -13.70 -5.78
N PRO A 33 -5.37 -13.62 -7.08
CA PRO A 33 -5.03 -12.46 -7.91
C PRO A 33 -5.65 -11.15 -7.39
N ALA A 34 -6.90 -11.19 -6.91
CA ALA A 34 -7.58 -10.02 -6.35
C ALA A 34 -6.89 -9.53 -5.06
N GLY A 35 -6.50 -10.45 -4.17
CA GLY A 35 -5.71 -10.16 -2.97
C GLY A 35 -4.35 -9.51 -3.31
N GLN A 36 -3.62 -10.10 -4.27
CA GLN A 36 -2.33 -9.56 -4.74
C GLN A 36 -2.45 -8.15 -5.33
N LYS A 37 -3.52 -7.89 -6.10
CA LYS A 37 -3.80 -6.57 -6.66
C LYS A 37 -4.01 -5.53 -5.54
N ALA A 38 -4.86 -5.85 -4.56
CA ALA A 38 -5.13 -4.98 -3.42
C ALA A 38 -3.88 -4.73 -2.55
N PHE A 39 -3.08 -5.77 -2.31
CA PHE A 39 -1.81 -5.66 -1.58
C PHE A 39 -0.82 -4.74 -2.30
N THR A 40 -0.61 -4.97 -3.60
CA THR A 40 0.34 -4.21 -4.41
C THR A 40 -0.05 -2.74 -4.50
N HIS A 41 -1.35 -2.45 -4.61
CA HIS A 41 -1.85 -1.08 -4.54
C HIS A 41 -1.46 -0.40 -3.22
N ARG A 42 -1.70 -1.04 -2.08
CA ARG A 42 -1.33 -0.49 -0.76
C ARG A 42 0.17 -0.33 -0.60
N ALA A 43 0.96 -1.30 -1.06
CA ALA A 43 2.42 -1.22 -1.04
C ALA A 43 2.93 -0.02 -1.87
N ARG A 44 2.37 0.20 -3.07
CA ARG A 44 2.70 1.35 -3.93
C ARG A 44 2.36 2.68 -3.24
N MET A 45 1.19 2.80 -2.63
CA MET A 45 0.79 4.03 -1.95
C MET A 45 1.68 4.33 -0.74
N ASN A 46 2.02 3.32 0.06
CA ASN A 46 2.94 3.50 1.19
C ASN A 46 4.38 3.84 0.73
N SER A 47 4.83 3.29 -0.41
CA SER A 47 6.11 3.66 -1.02
C SER A 47 6.11 5.11 -1.52
N LEU A 48 5.00 5.59 -2.10
CA LEU A 48 4.86 7.01 -2.46
C LEU A 48 4.84 7.90 -1.21
N ALA A 49 4.21 7.44 -0.12
CA ALA A 49 4.16 8.17 1.14
C ALA A 49 5.54 8.30 1.79
N SER A 50 6.37 7.25 1.78
CA SER A 50 7.75 7.33 2.31
C SER A 50 8.66 8.27 1.51
N LEU A 51 8.30 8.57 0.25
CA LEU A 51 8.97 9.56 -0.58
C LEU A 51 8.34 10.96 -0.48
N GLY A 52 7.26 11.14 0.28
CA GLY A 52 6.50 12.39 0.33
C GLY A 52 5.81 12.76 -0.99
N LYS A 53 5.46 11.74 -1.79
CA LYS A 53 4.87 11.88 -3.15
C LYS A 53 3.45 11.32 -3.27
N TRP A 54 2.89 10.80 -2.18
CA TRP A 54 1.53 10.29 -2.17
C TRP A 54 0.51 11.44 -2.27
N SER A 55 -0.53 11.25 -3.06
CA SER A 55 -1.73 12.10 -3.11
C SER A 55 -2.99 11.27 -3.29
N VAL A 56 -4.13 11.84 -2.91
CA VAL A 56 -5.45 11.18 -3.01
C VAL A 56 -5.81 10.78 -4.45
N ASP A 57 -5.30 11.50 -5.46
CA ASP A 57 -5.59 11.19 -6.87
C ASP A 57 -5.00 9.85 -7.32
N GLN A 58 -3.89 9.42 -6.70
CA GLN A 58 -3.21 8.17 -7.02
C GLN A 58 -3.97 6.94 -6.50
N GLU A 59 -4.93 7.12 -5.60
CA GLU A 59 -5.77 6.05 -5.07
C GLU A 59 -6.73 5.47 -6.12
N LYS A 60 -7.06 6.23 -7.16
CA LYS A 60 -8.05 5.84 -8.19
C LYS A 60 -7.49 4.89 -9.24
N SER A 61 -6.17 4.76 -9.34
CA SER A 61 -5.45 4.00 -10.36
C SER A 61 -5.16 2.54 -9.96
N ALA A 62 -6.15 1.83 -9.41
CA ALA A 62 -6.02 0.45 -8.93
C ALA A 62 -6.33 -0.62 -9.99
#